data_AF-A0A1H3RFG7-F1
#
_entry.id   AF-A0A1H3RFG7-F1
#
_cell.length_a   1.000
_cell.length_b   1.000
_cell.length_c   1.000
_cell.angle_alpha   90.00
_cell.angle_beta   90.00
_cell.angle_gamma   90.00
#
_symmetry.space_group_name_H-M   'P 1'
#
loop_
_entity.id
_entity.type
_entity.pdbx_description
1 polymer ?
#
loop_
_entity_poly.entity_id
_entity_poly.type
_entity_poly.pdbx_seq_one_letter_code
_entity_poly.pdbx_strand_id
1 'polypeptide(L)'
;MSRAEYEHLCTLAGYAPVEGRVPRRLSDGARRLVDRIESTPVCVLDATWTVVGWNQAWQALACGVPSLHPREGNIPWRVFVGQGGQVRRSPGDDARFQRLLVAELHAASTRYPADEDLASLTADLQRASSVFAELWASTPTAGQHDSRMLVPHEDLGQIALDCDTVHIPDGDLRAVVFTADPG
;
A
#
# COMPACT_ATOMS: atom_id res chain seq x y z
N MET A 1 18.30 3.98 -6.40
CA MET A 1 18.45 5.45 -6.52
C MET A 1 18.91 5.96 -5.17
N SER A 2 20.02 6.71 -5.13
CA SER A 2 20.56 7.26 -3.87
C SER A 2 19.81 8.53 -3.43
N ARG A 3 19.99 8.95 -2.17
CA ARG A 3 19.41 10.22 -1.67
C ARG A 3 19.93 11.43 -2.45
N ALA A 4 21.23 11.46 -2.76
CA ALA A 4 21.83 12.53 -3.56
C ALA A 4 21.24 12.58 -4.98
N GLU A 5 20.99 11.42 -5.59
CA GLU A 5 20.28 11.34 -6.88
C GLU A 5 18.84 11.85 -6.76
N TYR A 6 18.11 11.49 -5.70
CA TYR A 6 16.75 11.98 -5.45
C TYR A 6 16.71 13.50 -5.27
N GLU A 7 17.57 14.07 -4.44
CA GLU A 7 17.66 15.51 -4.20
C GLU A 7 18.02 16.28 -5.48
N HIS A 8 18.94 15.72 -6.27
CA HIS A 8 19.32 16.28 -7.56
C HIS A 8 18.13 16.26 -8.54
N LEU A 9 17.39 15.15 -8.62
CA LEU A 9 16.19 15.04 -9.47
C LEU A 9 15.07 15.98 -9.01
N CYS A 10 14.84 16.13 -7.71
CA CYS A 10 13.90 17.12 -7.16
C CYS A 10 14.29 18.53 -7.60
N THR A 11 15.58 18.88 -7.47
CA THR A 11 16.11 20.18 -7.89
C THR A 11 15.91 20.42 -9.39
N LEU A 12 16.22 19.43 -10.24
CA LEU A 12 16.00 19.51 -11.69
C LEU A 12 14.52 19.68 -12.06
N ALA A 13 13.62 19.06 -11.30
CA ALA A 13 12.18 19.15 -11.50
C ALA A 13 11.54 20.40 -10.85
N GLY A 14 12.32 21.25 -10.18
CA GLY A 14 11.83 22.46 -9.51
C GLY A 14 11.08 22.20 -8.19
N TYR A 15 11.26 21.02 -7.59
CA TYR A 15 10.65 20.64 -6.31
C TYR A 15 11.68 20.64 -5.17
N ALA A 16 11.23 20.93 -3.96
CA ALA A 16 12.03 20.68 -2.76
C ALA A 16 12.02 19.18 -2.43
N PRO A 17 13.18 18.57 -2.11
CA PRO A 17 13.20 17.21 -1.61
C PRO A 17 12.42 17.14 -0.29
N VAL A 18 11.70 16.04 -0.09
CA VAL A 18 10.95 15.86 1.15
C VAL A 18 11.94 15.71 2.32
N GLU A 19 11.68 16.48 3.38
CA GLU A 19 12.35 16.38 4.67
C GLU A 19 11.41 15.71 5.68
N GLY A 20 11.96 14.92 6.59
CA GLY A 20 11.23 14.34 7.71
C GLY A 20 10.73 12.90 7.49
N ARG A 21 9.61 12.57 8.14
CA ARG A 21 9.03 11.22 8.24
C ARG A 21 7.82 11.09 7.31
N VAL A 22 7.44 9.85 6.99
CA VAL A 22 6.23 9.53 6.22
C VAL A 22 5.01 10.11 6.94
N PRO A 23 4.12 10.85 6.24
CA PRO A 23 2.84 11.24 6.80
C PRO A 23 1.94 10.01 7.05
N ARG A 24 1.61 9.73 8.31
CA ARG A 24 0.81 8.55 8.72
C ARG A 24 -0.64 8.88 9.09
N ARG A 25 -1.12 10.06 8.69
CA ARG A 25 -2.45 10.55 9.08
C ARG A 25 -3.24 10.99 7.86
N LEU A 26 -4.49 10.55 7.82
CA LEU A 26 -5.46 11.08 6.88
C LEU A 26 -5.91 12.47 7.36
N SER A 27 -5.83 13.48 6.48
CA SER A 27 -6.35 14.81 6.79
C SER A 27 -7.88 14.78 6.90
N ASP A 28 -8.47 15.71 7.66
CA ASP A 28 -9.93 15.77 7.79
C ASP A 28 -10.63 15.99 6.44
N GLY A 29 -9.98 16.73 5.52
CA GLY A 29 -10.46 16.93 4.16
C GLY A 29 -10.49 15.62 3.36
N ALA A 30 -9.39 14.88 3.36
CA ALA A 30 -9.30 13.59 2.68
C ALA A 30 -10.27 12.57 3.30
N ARG A 31 -10.43 12.56 4.63
CA ARG A 31 -11.41 11.71 5.30
C ARG A 31 -12.84 12.00 4.84
N ARG A 32 -13.23 13.29 4.82
CA ARG A 32 -14.55 13.69 4.32
C ARG A 32 -14.79 13.27 2.86
N LEU A 33 -13.76 13.28 2.01
CA LEU A 33 -13.89 12.83 0.62
C LEU A 33 -14.09 11.32 0.52
N VAL A 34 -13.29 10.55 1.27
CA VAL A 34 -13.39 9.08 1.33
C VAL A 34 -14.76 8.66 1.86
N ASP A 35 -15.26 9.33 2.89
CA ASP A 35 -16.57 9.04 3.50
C ASP A 35 -17.75 9.35 2.56
N ARG A 36 -17.57 10.18 1.52
CA ARG A 36 -18.61 10.50 0.52
C ARG A 36 -18.75 9.45 -0.56
N ILE A 37 -17.79 8.53 -0.67
CA ILE A 37 -17.86 7.40 -1.59
C ILE A 37 -18.60 6.28 -0.84
N GLU A 38 -19.92 6.23 -0.98
CA GLU A 38 -20.76 5.37 -0.13
C GLU A 38 -20.84 3.92 -0.61
N SER A 39 -20.92 3.70 -1.93
CA SER A 39 -21.18 2.37 -2.52
C SER A 39 -19.93 1.64 -2.99
N THR A 40 -18.78 2.32 -3.04
CA THR A 40 -17.53 1.76 -3.56
C THR A 40 -16.54 1.62 -2.40
N PRO A 41 -16.05 0.41 -2.10
CA PRO A 41 -15.06 0.19 -1.05
C PRO A 41 -13.76 0.96 -1.30
N VAL A 42 -13.33 1.74 -0.31
CA VAL A 42 -12.09 2.53 -0.35
C VAL A 42 -11.28 2.37 0.93
N CYS A 43 -9.99 2.10 0.78
CA CYS A 43 -8.99 2.10 1.85
C CYS A 43 -7.86 3.06 1.52
N VAL A 44 -7.38 3.82 2.51
CA VAL A 44 -6.28 4.76 2.34
C VAL A 44 -5.03 4.23 3.02
N LEU A 45 -3.92 4.28 2.31
CA LEU A 45 -2.60 3.83 2.72
C LEU A 45 -1.61 4.99 2.71
N ASP A 46 -0.68 5.01 3.67
CA ASP A 46 0.50 5.89 3.63
C ASP A 46 1.58 5.39 2.66
N ALA A 47 2.67 6.14 2.48
CA ALA A 47 3.77 5.77 1.58
C ALA A 47 4.37 4.38 1.87
N THR A 48 4.28 3.88 3.11
CA THR A 48 4.77 2.55 3.54
C THR A 48 3.77 1.42 3.28
N TRP A 49 2.64 1.73 2.65
CA TRP A 49 1.49 0.83 2.46
C TRP A 49 0.85 0.40 3.79
N THR A 50 0.88 1.27 4.79
CA THR A 50 0.17 1.09 6.06
C THR A 50 -1.18 1.77 6.01
N VAL A 51 -2.23 1.07 6.46
CA VAL A 51 -3.59 1.61 6.46
C VAL A 51 -3.73 2.78 7.44
N VAL A 52 -4.23 3.90 6.94
CA VAL A 52 -4.47 5.14 7.71
C VAL A 52 -5.95 5.52 7.78
N GLY A 53 -6.81 4.87 7.00
CA GLY A 53 -8.26 5.08 7.02
C GLY A 53 -8.99 4.23 5.97
N TRP A 54 -10.31 4.15 6.06
CA TRP A 54 -11.18 3.44 5.12
C TRP A 54 -12.63 3.96 5.25
N ASN A 55 -13.45 3.73 4.23
CA ASN A 55 -14.88 4.07 4.27
C ASN A 55 -15.75 2.89 4.77
N GLN A 56 -17.05 3.15 4.97
CA GLN A 56 -17.99 2.14 5.46
C GLN A 56 -18.13 0.94 4.49
N ALA A 57 -18.11 1.17 3.17
CA ALA A 57 -18.18 0.09 2.18
C ALA A 57 -16.99 -0.88 2.27
N TRP A 58 -15.79 -0.38 2.57
CA TRP A 58 -14.63 -1.23 2.84
C TRP A 58 -14.82 -2.12 4.06
N GLN A 59 -15.40 -1.59 5.13
CA GLN A 59 -15.70 -2.38 6.32
C GLN A 59 -16.73 -3.48 6.04
N ALA A 60 -17.71 -3.20 5.18
CA ALA A 60 -18.76 -4.15 4.82
C ALA A 60 -18.25 -5.37 4.03
N LEU A 61 -17.15 -5.23 3.25
CA LEU A 61 -16.58 -6.37 2.53
C LEU A 61 -15.97 -7.46 3.43
N ALA A 62 -15.79 -7.18 4.73
CA ALA A 62 -15.30 -8.14 5.72
C ALA A 62 -13.97 -8.85 5.36
N CYS A 63 -13.15 -8.30 4.45
CA CYS A 63 -11.86 -8.86 3.96
C CYS A 63 -10.72 -8.89 5.01
N GLY A 64 -11.05 -8.85 6.29
CA GLY A 64 -10.17 -8.48 7.37
C GLY A 64 -10.23 -6.97 7.61
N VAL A 65 -10.81 -6.59 8.74
CA VAL A 65 -10.78 -5.21 9.24
C VAL A 65 -9.33 -4.72 9.19
N PRO A 66 -9.04 -3.60 8.52
CA PRO A 66 -7.70 -3.02 8.61
C PRO A 66 -7.43 -2.68 10.07
N SER A 67 -6.49 -3.39 10.68
CA SER A 67 -6.06 -3.05 12.03
C SER A 67 -5.29 -1.74 11.94
N LEU A 68 -5.57 -0.80 12.85
CA LEU A 68 -4.73 0.38 13.04
C LEU A 68 -3.42 0.02 13.78
N HIS A 69 -3.25 -1.25 14.19
CA HIS A 69 -1.98 -1.70 14.73
C HIS A 69 -0.92 -1.70 13.63
N PRO A 70 0.27 -1.07 13.83
CA PRO A 70 1.17 -0.73 12.73
C PRO A 70 1.56 -1.89 11.81
N ARG A 71 1.74 -3.10 12.35
CA ARG A 71 2.11 -4.29 11.59
C ARG A 71 0.94 -5.02 10.96
N GLU A 72 -0.20 -5.06 11.65
CA GLU A 72 -1.40 -5.72 11.15
C GLU A 72 -2.10 -4.88 10.08
N GLY A 73 -1.93 -3.55 10.12
CA GLY A 73 -2.38 -2.61 9.10
C GLY A 73 -1.41 -2.44 7.94
N ASN A 74 -0.19 -2.97 8.02
CA ASN A 74 0.81 -2.85 6.95
C ASN A 74 0.63 -3.95 5.90
N ILE A 75 0.33 -3.56 4.66
CA ILE A 75 0.08 -4.51 3.56
C ILE A 75 1.32 -5.37 3.25
N PRO A 76 2.54 -4.83 3.09
CA PRO A 76 3.75 -5.64 2.97
C PRO A 76 3.90 -6.68 4.09
N TRP A 77 3.70 -6.28 5.34
CA TRP A 77 3.78 -7.20 6.48
C TRP A 77 2.78 -8.35 6.36
N ARG A 78 1.52 -8.06 6.03
CA ARG A 78 0.49 -9.09 5.82
C ARG A 78 0.83 -10.05 4.67
N VAL A 79 1.42 -9.53 3.59
CA VAL A 79 1.75 -10.31 2.39
C VAL A 79 2.97 -11.21 2.60
N PHE A 80 4.00 -10.72 3.28
CA PHE A 80 5.28 -11.42 3.41
C PHE A 80 5.44 -12.21 4.72
N VAL A 81 4.72 -11.84 5.78
CA VAL A 81 4.87 -12.40 7.14
C VAL A 81 3.54 -12.88 7.73
N GLY A 82 2.45 -12.15 7.49
CA GLY A 82 1.14 -12.44 8.06
C GLY A 82 0.60 -13.81 7.62
N GLN A 83 -0.33 -14.34 8.43
CA GLN A 83 -1.11 -15.53 8.03
C GLN A 83 -2.13 -15.09 6.98
N GLY A 84 -1.73 -15.12 5.71
CA GLY A 84 -2.53 -14.97 4.50
C GLY A 84 -3.84 -14.19 4.65
N GLY A 85 -3.87 -12.95 4.16
CA GLY A 85 -5.13 -12.22 4.01
C GLY A 85 -6.17 -13.08 3.27
N GLN A 86 -7.45 -12.91 3.61
CA GLN A 86 -8.51 -13.71 3.00
C GLN A 86 -8.65 -13.48 1.49
N VAL A 87 -8.10 -12.36 0.99
CA VAL A 87 -8.11 -12.02 -0.42
C VAL A 87 -7.07 -12.81 -1.19
N ARG A 88 -7.51 -13.45 -2.27
CA ARG A 88 -6.67 -14.28 -3.15
C ARG A 88 -6.43 -13.60 -4.49
N ARG A 89 -5.27 -13.84 -5.09
CA ARG A 89 -4.98 -13.50 -6.48
C ARG A 89 -4.50 -14.73 -7.22
N SER A 90 -4.33 -14.63 -8.53
CA SER A 90 -3.61 -15.65 -9.26
C SER A 90 -2.14 -15.68 -8.80
N PRO A 91 -1.43 -16.82 -8.87
CA PRO A 91 -0.02 -16.88 -8.48
C PRO A 91 0.87 -15.88 -9.24
N GLY A 92 0.53 -15.60 -10.51
CA GLY A 92 1.23 -14.61 -11.33
C GLY A 92 1.02 -13.18 -10.82
N ASP A 93 -0.20 -12.85 -10.40
CA ASP A 93 -0.55 -11.54 -9.87
C ASP A 93 0.00 -11.32 -8.46
N ASP A 94 0.04 -12.37 -7.63
CA ASP A 94 0.68 -12.32 -6.30
C ASP A 94 2.17 -12.01 -6.43
N ALA A 95 2.89 -12.68 -7.34
CA ALA A 95 4.31 -12.40 -7.59
C ALA A 95 4.55 -10.98 -8.13
N ARG A 96 3.66 -10.46 -8.98
CA ARG A 96 3.72 -9.06 -9.44
C ARG A 96 3.46 -8.08 -8.30
N PHE A 97 2.47 -8.37 -7.46
CA PHE A 97 2.12 -7.54 -6.31
C PHE A 97 3.24 -7.50 -5.26
N GLN A 98 3.89 -8.63 -4.98
CA GLN A 98 5.06 -8.67 -4.10
C GLN A 98 6.21 -7.78 -4.62
N ARG A 99 6.51 -7.85 -5.92
CA ARG A 99 7.52 -6.97 -6.55
C ARG A 99 7.13 -5.49 -6.47
N LEU A 100 5.86 -5.16 -6.70
CA LEU A 100 5.34 -3.80 -6.54
C LEU A 100 5.58 -3.29 -5.11
N LEU A 101 5.16 -4.03 -4.09
CA LEU A 101 5.29 -3.63 -2.69
C LEU A 101 6.75 -3.37 -2.30
N VAL A 102 7.67 -4.22 -2.77
CA VAL A 102 9.11 -4.05 -2.53
C VAL A 102 9.64 -2.80 -3.22
N ALA A 103 9.24 -2.55 -4.48
CA ALA A 103 9.64 -1.36 -5.23
C ALA A 103 9.12 -0.07 -4.55
N GLU A 104 7.88 -0.09 -4.08
CA GLU A 104 7.26 1.02 -3.36
C GLU A 104 7.98 1.32 -2.03
N LEU A 105 8.36 0.30 -1.27
CA LEU A 105 9.13 0.48 -0.04
C LEU A 105 10.55 1.01 -0.31
N HIS A 106 11.18 0.63 -1.42
CA HIS A 106 12.45 1.23 -1.88
C HIS A 106 12.28 2.71 -2.21
N ALA A 107 11.22 3.06 -2.95
CA ALA A 107 10.91 4.44 -3.29
C ALA A 107 10.63 5.28 -2.02
N ALA A 108 9.84 4.75 -1.08
CA ALA A 108 9.58 5.40 0.20
C ALA A 108 10.87 5.58 1.02
N SER A 109 11.74 4.57 1.07
CA SER A 109 13.00 4.65 1.84
C SER A 109 13.97 5.67 1.26
N THR A 110 13.96 5.84 -0.07
CA THR A 110 14.75 6.88 -0.75
C THR A 110 14.20 8.28 -0.47
N ARG A 111 12.87 8.41 -0.44
CA ARG A 111 12.17 9.68 -0.23
C ARG A 111 12.22 10.15 1.24
N TYR A 112 12.11 9.23 2.19
CA TYR A 112 12.08 9.48 3.64
C TYR A 112 13.23 8.79 4.39
N PRO A 113 14.51 9.17 4.13
CA PRO A 113 15.66 8.48 4.70
C PRO A 113 15.79 8.65 6.23
N ALA A 114 15.15 9.67 6.80
CA ALA A 114 15.16 9.95 8.24
C ALA A 114 14.02 9.24 9.00
N ASP A 115 13.21 8.44 8.32
CA ASP A 115 12.09 7.73 8.93
C ASP A 115 12.55 6.40 9.56
N GLU A 116 12.77 6.44 10.87
CA GLU A 116 13.20 5.28 11.66
C GLU A 116 12.17 4.15 11.67
N ASP A 117 10.87 4.46 11.59
CA ASP A 117 9.80 3.46 11.60
C ASP A 117 9.80 2.68 10.27
N LEU A 118 10.04 3.37 9.15
CA LEU A 118 10.22 2.76 7.83
C LEU A 118 11.50 1.91 7.78
N ALA A 119 12.61 2.41 8.32
CA ALA A 119 13.85 1.64 8.42
C ALA A 119 13.67 0.38 9.27
N SER A 120 12.96 0.48 10.41
CA SER A 120 12.60 -0.67 11.25
C SER A 120 11.68 -1.64 10.50
N LEU A 121 10.66 -1.15 9.80
CA LEU A 121 9.73 -1.96 9.02
C LEU A 121 10.45 -2.83 8.00
N THR A 122 11.32 -2.22 7.19
CA THR A 122 12.08 -2.92 6.13
C THR A 122 13.10 -3.91 6.71
N ALA A 123 13.75 -3.58 7.83
CA ALA A 123 14.65 -4.49 8.52
C ALA A 123 13.93 -5.72 9.09
N ASP A 124 12.75 -5.52 9.70
CA ASP A 124 11.93 -6.62 10.20
C ASP A 124 11.40 -7.51 9.08
N LEU A 125 10.95 -6.93 7.96
CA LEU A 125 10.49 -7.69 6.78
C LEU A 125 11.60 -8.58 6.20
N GLN A 126 12.82 -8.05 6.06
CA GLN A 126 13.98 -8.83 5.61
C GLN A 126 14.31 -9.97 6.56
N ARG A 127 14.19 -9.76 7.88
CA ARG A 127 14.44 -10.81 8.88
C ARG A 127 13.35 -11.89 8.90
N ALA A 128 12.10 -11.49 8.69
CA ALA A 128 10.95 -12.38 8.82
C ALA A 128 10.60 -13.14 7.53
N SER A 129 11.03 -12.67 6.36
CA SER A 129 10.68 -13.26 5.06
C SER A 129 11.86 -13.32 4.11
N SER A 130 12.31 -14.53 3.77
CA SER A 130 13.39 -14.73 2.78
C SER A 130 12.99 -14.24 1.40
N VAL A 131 11.73 -14.42 1.00
CA VAL A 131 11.20 -13.91 -0.27
C VAL A 131 11.29 -12.39 -0.32
N PHE A 132 10.95 -11.69 0.77
CA PHE A 132 11.12 -10.25 0.84
C PHE A 132 12.60 -9.86 0.72
N ALA A 133 13.49 -10.53 1.44
CA ALA A 133 14.92 -10.24 1.42
C ALA A 133 15.53 -10.40 0.02
N GLU A 134 15.16 -11.46 -0.70
CA GLU A 134 15.59 -11.71 -2.08
C GLU A 134 15.11 -10.60 -3.02
N LEU A 135 13.82 -10.26 -2.97
CA LEU A 135 13.27 -9.19 -3.79
C LEU A 135 13.89 -7.84 -3.44
N TRP A 136 14.08 -7.55 -2.16
CA TRP A 136 14.67 -6.30 -1.67
C TRP A 136 16.08 -6.10 -2.23
N ALA A 137 16.90 -7.15 -2.26
CA ALA A 137 18.24 -7.12 -2.83
C ALA A 137 18.23 -6.83 -4.35
N SER A 138 17.20 -7.28 -5.07
CA SER A 138 17.08 -7.06 -6.52
C SER A 138 16.68 -5.64 -6.93
N THR A 139 16.22 -4.79 -5.98
CA THR A 139 15.74 -3.42 -6.22
C THR A 139 14.78 -3.31 -7.42
N PRO A 140 13.63 -4.00 -7.41
CA PRO A 140 12.70 -3.99 -8.53
C PRO A 140 12.17 -2.58 -8.79
N THR A 141 11.94 -2.27 -10.06
CA THR A 141 11.23 -1.04 -10.45
C THR A 141 9.73 -1.24 -10.29
N ALA A 142 9.04 -0.24 -9.76
CA ALA A 142 7.58 -0.25 -9.68
C ALA A 142 7.00 -0.25 -11.10
N GLY A 143 6.11 -1.19 -11.37
CA GLY A 143 5.32 -1.24 -12.59
C GLY A 143 3.84 -1.06 -12.25
N GLN A 144 3.02 -0.68 -13.22
CA GLN A 144 1.58 -0.64 -13.02
C GLN A 144 1.05 -2.05 -12.71
N HIS A 145 0.20 -2.15 -11.69
CA HIS A 145 -0.43 -3.41 -11.29
C HIS A 145 -1.93 -3.19 -11.22
N ASP A 146 -2.61 -3.62 -12.28
CA ASP A 146 -4.05 -3.79 -12.27
C ASP A 146 -4.28 -5.23 -11.81
N SER A 147 -4.98 -5.41 -10.69
CA SER A 147 -5.18 -6.74 -10.13
C SER A 147 -6.64 -7.02 -9.90
N ARG A 148 -7.08 -8.11 -10.52
CA ARG A 148 -8.29 -8.80 -10.10
C ARG A 148 -8.01 -9.57 -8.82
N MET A 149 -8.89 -9.42 -7.85
CA MET A 149 -8.82 -10.01 -6.52
C MET A 149 -10.07 -10.84 -6.28
N LEU A 150 -9.90 -12.03 -5.72
CA LEU A 150 -11.00 -12.87 -5.25
C LEU A 150 -11.14 -12.67 -3.75
N VAL A 151 -12.23 -12.01 -3.36
CA VAL A 151 -12.56 -11.67 -1.99
C VAL A 151 -13.63 -12.63 -1.48
N PRO A 152 -13.41 -13.37 -0.39
CA PRO A 152 -14.48 -14.13 0.25
C PRO A 152 -15.39 -13.18 1.03
N HIS A 153 -16.69 -13.36 0.85
CA HIS A 153 -17.76 -12.64 1.52
C HIS A 153 -18.73 -13.65 2.14
N GLU A 154 -19.16 -13.42 3.38
CA GLU A 154 -20.01 -14.36 4.12
C GLU A 154 -21.33 -14.65 3.40
N ASP A 155 -22.01 -13.60 2.92
CA ASP A 155 -23.31 -13.74 2.25
C ASP A 155 -23.25 -14.07 0.75
N LEU A 156 -22.18 -13.66 0.06
CA LEU A 156 -22.10 -13.65 -1.41
C LEU A 156 -21.11 -14.69 -1.97
N GLY A 157 -20.37 -15.40 -1.10
CA GLY A 157 -19.31 -16.31 -1.52
C GLY A 157 -18.08 -15.56 -2.04
N GLN A 158 -17.42 -16.06 -3.09
CA GLN A 158 -16.25 -15.38 -3.67
C GLN A 158 -16.69 -14.30 -4.65
N ILE A 159 -16.31 -13.06 -4.36
CA ILE A 159 -16.54 -11.89 -5.21
C ILE A 159 -15.25 -11.56 -5.95
N ALA A 160 -15.34 -11.40 -7.25
CA ALA A 160 -14.24 -10.90 -8.06
C ALA A 160 -14.30 -9.38 -8.11
N LEU A 161 -13.23 -8.72 -7.65
CA LEU A 161 -13.11 -7.27 -7.62
C LEU A 161 -11.84 -6.85 -8.35
N ASP A 162 -11.91 -5.75 -9.09
CA ASP A 162 -10.76 -5.05 -9.60
C ASP A 162 -10.22 -4.10 -8.53
N CYS A 163 -8.90 -4.03 -8.43
CA CYS A 163 -8.19 -3.23 -7.44
C CYS A 163 -7.44 -2.10 -8.12
N ASP A 164 -7.97 -0.89 -7.99
CA ASP A 164 -7.38 0.32 -8.53
C ASP A 164 -6.66 1.10 -7.43
N THR A 165 -5.51 1.69 -7.77
CA THR A 165 -4.77 2.58 -6.86
C THR A 165 -4.80 4.01 -7.38
N VAL A 166 -5.30 4.92 -6.56
CA VAL A 166 -5.39 6.36 -6.87
C VAL A 166 -4.53 7.13 -5.88
N HIS A 167 -3.58 7.92 -6.37
CA HIS A 167 -2.74 8.78 -5.51
C HIS A 167 -3.54 10.00 -5.02
N ILE A 168 -3.47 10.26 -3.72
CA ILE A 168 -4.07 11.44 -3.09
C ILE A 168 -2.98 12.52 -2.96
N PRO A 169 -3.20 13.74 -3.49
CA PRO A 169 -2.29 14.85 -3.32
C PRO A 169 -2.03 15.19 -1.84
N ASP A 170 -0.89 15.81 -1.55
CA ASP A 170 -0.57 16.42 -0.24
C ASP A 170 -0.47 15.46 0.97
N GLY A 171 0.19 14.32 0.79
CA GLY A 171 0.56 13.44 1.92
C GLY A 171 1.23 12.12 1.57
N ASP A 172 1.60 11.92 0.29
CA ASP A 172 2.09 10.64 -0.23
C ASP A 172 1.18 9.47 0.18
N LEU A 173 -0.12 9.75 0.15
CA LEU A 173 -1.19 8.81 0.45
C LEU A 173 -1.72 8.23 -0.85
N ARG A 174 -2.25 7.01 -0.77
CA ARG A 174 -2.92 6.35 -1.90
C ARG A 174 -4.22 5.73 -1.43
N ALA A 175 -5.27 5.87 -2.23
CA ALA A 175 -6.52 5.16 -2.08
C ALA A 175 -6.48 3.87 -2.91
N VAL A 176 -6.76 2.74 -2.26
CA VAL A 176 -7.10 1.49 -2.93
C VAL A 176 -8.61 1.44 -3.02
N VAL A 177 -9.10 1.31 -4.25
CA VAL A 177 -10.52 1.28 -4.59
C VAL A 177 -10.84 -0.10 -5.14
N PHE A 178 -11.89 -0.73 -4.61
CA PHE A 178 -12.41 -1.96 -5.20
C PHE A 178 -13.65 -1.68 -6.04
N THR A 179 -13.59 -2.10 -7.30
CA THR A 179 -14.71 -2.05 -8.24
C THR A 179 -15.09 -3.47 -8.63
N ALA A 180 -16.36 -3.68 -8.97
CA ALA A 180 -16.80 -4.94 -9.58
C ALA A 180 -17.00 -4.70 -11.07
N ASP A 181 -16.78 -5.72 -11.89
CA ASP A 181 -17.19 -5.70 -13.30
C ASP A 181 -18.65 -5.21 -13.38
N PRO A 182 -18.97 -4.23 -14.24
CA PRO A 182 -20.35 -3.83 -14.45
C PRO A 182 -21.12 -5.03 -14.99
N GLY A 183 -22.07 -5.52 -14.19
CA GLY A 183 -23.01 -6.57 -14.58
C GLY A 183 -24.03 -6.10 -15.61
#